data_AF-A0A1J5I053-F1
#
_entry.id   AF-A0A1J5I053-F1
#
_cell.length_a   1.000
_cell.length_b   1.000
_cell.length_c   1.000
_cell.angle_alpha   90.00
_cell.angle_beta   90.00
_cell.angle_gamma   90.00
#
_symmetry.space_group_name_H-M   'P 1'
#
loop_
_entity.id
_entity.type
_entity.pdbx_description
1 polymer ?
#
loop_
_entity_poly.entity_id
_entity_poly.type
_entity_poly.pdbx_seq_one_letter_code
_entity_poly.pdbx_strand_id
1 'polypeptide(L)' 'MDNTITVNSSTARKNFYKLLDEVHYNNVTIIVTISGIPVVKMVGISKEEASKYIKKKLISQKELLKLNTING' A
#
# COMPACT_ATOMS: atom_id res chain seq x y z
N MET A 1 -5.60 -1.50 22.24
CA MET A 1 -6.78 -1.52 21.35
C MET A 1 -6.27 -1.71 19.93
N ASP A 2 -6.80 -2.68 19.20
CA ASP A 2 -6.46 -2.87 17.78
C ASP A 2 -7.01 -1.69 16.97
N ASN A 3 -6.11 -0.91 16.37
CA ASN A 3 -6.45 0.33 15.67
C ASN A 3 -6.78 0.04 14.20
N THR A 4 -7.79 -0.81 13.96
CA THR A 4 -8.18 -1.28 12.62
C THR A 4 -9.57 -0.81 12.24
N ILE A 5 -9.73 -0.31 11.02
CA ILE A 5 -11.00 0.08 10.42
C ILE A 5 -11.22 -0.74 9.14
N THR A 6 -12.41 -1.32 8.98
CA THR A 6 -12.81 -2.04 7.77
C THR A 6 -13.85 -1.23 7.00
N VAL A 7 -13.62 -1.00 5.70
CA VAL A 7 -14.53 -0.25 4.82
C VAL A 7 -14.75 -1.01 3.51
N ASN A 8 -15.92 -0.83 2.89
CA ASN A 8 -16.11 -1.32 1.52
C ASN A 8 -15.38 -0.42 0.50
N SER A 9 -15.16 -0.95 -0.70
CA SER A 9 -14.44 -0.26 -1.78
C SER A 9 -15.06 1.08 -2.21
N SER A 10 -16.38 1.22 -2.14
CA SER A 10 -17.07 2.48 -2.46
C SER A 10 -16.74 3.57 -1.43
N THR A 11 -16.85 3.24 -0.15
CA THR A 11 -16.47 4.13 0.96
C THR A 11 -14.98 4.47 0.92
N ALA A 12 -14.13 3.47 0.64
CA ALA A 12 -12.68 3.68 0.52
C ALA A 12 -12.34 4.66 -0.60
N ARG A 13 -13.00 4.55 -1.76
CA ARG A 13 -12.80 5.47 -2.89
C ARG A 13 -13.25 6.88 -2.54
N LYS A 14 -14.45 7.03 -1.96
CA LYS A 14 -15.02 8.35 -1.63
C LYS A 14 -14.19 9.10 -0.58
N ASN A 15 -13.59 8.38 0.37
CA ASN A 15 -12.88 8.95 1.52
C ASN A 15 -11.37 8.71 1.48
N PHE A 16 -10.79 8.46 0.30
CA PHE A 16 -9.42 7.97 0.17
C PHE A 16 -8.38 8.81 0.93
N TYR A 17 -8.38 10.14 0.75
CA TYR A 17 -7.42 11.02 1.42
C TYR A 17 -7.61 11.05 2.94
N LYS A 18 -8.86 11.08 3.41
CA LYS A 18 -9.14 11.01 4.86
C LYS A 18 -8.61 9.71 5.46
N LEU A 19 -8.86 8.57 4.79
CA LEU A 19 -8.35 7.28 5.24
C LEU A 19 -6.81 7.22 5.21
N LEU A 20 -6.18 7.90 4.25
CA LEU A 20 -4.73 8.02 4.19
C LEU A 20 -4.18 8.84 5.38
N ASP A 21 -4.86 9.93 5.76
CA ASP A 21 -4.50 10.73 6.93
C ASP A 21 -4.64 9.93 8.23
N GLU A 22 -5.70 9.14 8.38
CA GLU A 22 -5.88 8.23 9.53
C GLU A 22 -4.73 7.21 9.62
N VAL A 23 -4.30 6.66 8.48
CA VAL A 23 -3.18 5.73 8.41
C VAL A 23 -1.86 6.41 8.80
N HIS A 24 -1.66 7.65 8.34
CA HIS A 24 -0.40 8.36 8.50
C HIS A 24 -0.22 8.99 9.89
N TYR A 25 -1.24 9.70 10.38
CA TYR A 25 -1.15 10.47 11.63
C TYR A 25 -1.63 9.68 12.84
N ASN A 26 -2.61 8.79 12.66
CA ASN A 26 -3.25 8.08 13.76
C ASN A 26 -2.82 6.61 13.84
N ASN A 27 -1.88 6.15 13.00
CA ASN A 27 -1.42 4.76 12.92
C ASN A 27 -2.58 3.75 12.81
N VAL A 28 -3.62 4.11 12.04
CA VAL A 28 -4.76 3.23 11.79
C VAL A 28 -4.42 2.25 10.67
N THR A 29 -4.84 0.99 10.82
CA THR A 29 -4.85 0.00 9.74
C THR A 29 -6.21 0.02 9.04
N ILE A 30 -6.24 0.20 7.72
CA ILE A 30 -7.49 0.16 6.94
C ILE A 30 -7.56 -1.15 6.15
N ILE A 31 -8.65 -1.89 6.28
CA ILE A 31 -8.97 -3.05 5.43
C ILE A 31 -10.09 -2.65 4.48
N VAL A 32 -9.81 -2.71 3.18
CA VAL A 32 -10.82 -2.47 2.14
C VAL A 32 -11.39 -3.80 1.68
N THR A 33 -12.72 -3.90 1.65
CA THR A 33 -13.45 -5.08 1.20
C THR A 33 -14.22 -4.84 -0.10
N ILE A 34 -14.37 -5.90 -0.90
CA ILE A 34 -15.27 -5.96 -2.06
C ILE A 34 -16.20 -7.14 -1.82
N SER A 35 -17.51 -6.91 -1.81
CA SER A 35 -18.51 -7.94 -1.51
C SER A 35 -18.24 -8.71 -0.20
N GLY A 36 -17.74 -7.99 0.82
CA GLY A 36 -17.38 -8.57 2.12
C GLY A 36 -16.00 -9.24 2.17
N ILE A 37 -15.33 -9.42 1.04
CA ILE A 37 -14.01 -10.07 0.96
C ILE A 37 -12.91 -9.00 1.09
N PRO A 38 -11.94 -9.14 2.01
CA PRO A 38 -10.82 -8.21 2.14
C PRO A 38 -9.88 -8.31 0.93
N VAL A 39 -9.62 -7.18 0.27
CA VAL A 39 -8.79 -7.12 -0.96
C VAL A 39 -7.56 -6.23 -0.82
N VAL A 40 -7.61 -5.21 0.05
CA VAL A 40 -6.49 -4.29 0.27
C VAL A 40 -6.36 -4.03 1.76
N LYS A 41 -5.10 -4.02 2.24
CA LYS A 41 -4.74 -3.58 3.59
C LYS A 41 -3.81 -2.36 3.47
N MET A 42 -4.23 -1.22 4.01
CA MET A 42 -3.42 -0.02 4.13
C MET A 42 -2.85 0.05 5.54
N VAL A 43 -1.54 0.24 5.64
CA VAL A 43 -0.82 0.38 6.90
C VAL A 43 0.15 1.54 6.79
N GLY A 44 0.33 2.27 7.89
CA GLY A 44 1.37 3.27 8.00
C GLY A 44 2.70 2.56 8.07
N ILE A 45 3.67 2.99 7.26
CA ILE A 45 5.04 2.48 7.31
C ILE A 45 5.98 3.63 7.64
N SER A 46 7.03 3.33 8.40
CA SER A 46 8.08 4.32 8.67
C SER A 46 8.77 4.76 7.37
N LYS A 47 9.38 5.95 7.38
CA LYS A 47 10.15 6.46 6.24
C LYS A 47 11.29 5.50 5.87
N GLU A 48 11.88 4.88 6.87
CA GLU A 48 12.95 3.88 6.75
C GLU A 48 12.45 2.61 6.04
N GLU A 49 11.27 2.10 6.42
CA GLU A 49 10.65 0.95 5.75
C GLU A 49 10.20 1.28 4.34
N ALA A 50 9.60 2.46 4.12
CA ALA A 50 9.23 2.94 2.79
C ALA A 50 10.45 2.99 1.86
N SER A 51 11.57 3.51 2.34
CA SER A 51 12.84 3.57 1.59
C SER A 51 13.34 2.17 1.20
N LYS A 52 13.24 1.17 2.09
CA LYS A 52 13.60 -0.22 1.78
C LYS A 52 12.71 -0.81 0.67
N TYR A 53 11.39 -0.59 0.74
CA TYR A 53 10.44 -1.06 -0.29
C TYR A 53 10.71 -0.42 -1.66
N ILE A 54 10.92 0.90 -1.71
CA ILE A 54 11.20 1.62 -2.95
C ILE A 54 12.53 1.15 -3.56
N LYS A 55 13.59 1.01 -2.76
CA LYS A 55 14.89 0.50 -3.23
C LYS A 55 14.76 -0.90 -3.83
N LYS A 56 14.03 -1.80 -3.17
CA LYS A 56 13.81 -3.17 -3.67
C LYS A 56 13.06 -3.18 -5.01
N LYS A 57 12.02 -2.36 -5.17
CA LYS A 57 11.26 -2.25 -6.42
C LYS A 57 12.07 -1.63 -7.56
N LEU A 58 12.94 -0.67 -7.25
CA LEU A 58 13.86 -0.06 -8.23
C LEU A 58 14.93 -1.04 -8.71
N ILE A 59 15.50 -1.84 -7.80
CA ILE A 59 16.48 -2.88 -8.15
C ILE A 59 15.82 -3.91 -9.09
N SER A 60 14.64 -4.41 -8.72
CA SER A 60 13.90 -5.39 -9.53
C SER A 60 13.58 -4.88 -10.94
N GLN A 61 13.18 -3.62 -11.10
CA GLN A 61 12.94 -3.04 -12.44
C GLN A 61 14.23 -2.88 -13.25
N LYS A 62 15.34 -2.50 -12.61
CA LYS A 62 16.65 -2.41 -13.28
C LYS A 62 17.15 -3.76 -13.77
N GLU A 63 16.93 -4.83 -13.00
CA GLU A 63 17.31 -6.19 -13.41
C GLU A 63 16.46 -6.70 -14.57
N LEU A 64 15.15 -6.46 -14.55
CA LEU A 64 14.25 -6.79 -15.67
C LEU A 64 14.64 -6.05 -16.96
N LEU A 65 15.03 -4.78 -16.85
CA LEU A 65 15.47 -3.99 -18.01
C LEU A 65 16.77 -4.56 -18.61
N LYS A 66 17.74 -4.93 -17.77
CA LYS A 66 19.00 -5.55 -18.22
C LYS A 66 18.77 -6.87 -18.95
N LEU A 67 17.88 -7.73 -18.44
CA LEU A 67 17.54 -9.00 -19.08
C LEU A 67 16.95 -8.81 -20.48
N ASN A 68 16.07 -7.82 -20.66
CA ASN A 68 15.47 -7.53 -21.97
C ASN A 68 16.47 -6.92 -22.98
N THR A 69 17.55 -6.30 -22.50
CA THR A 69 18.57 -5.70 -23.38
C THR A 69 19.58 -6.73 -23.90
N ILE A 70 19.72 -7.87 -23.21
CA ILE A 70 20.64 -8.96 -23.60
C ILE A 70 20.00 -9.91 -24.62
N ASN A 71 18.67 -9.97 -24.68
CA ASN A 71 17.90 -10.80 -25.61
C ASN A 71 17.43 -10.06 -26.88
N GLY A 72 17.97 -8.85 -27.14
CA GLY A 72 17.64 -8.01 -28.29
C GLY A 72 18.77 -7.89 -29.29
#